data_AF-A0A6P3S107-F1
#
_entry.id   AF-A0A6P3S107-F1
#
_cell.length_a   1.000
_cell.length_b   1.000
_cell.length_c   1.000
_cell.angle_alpha   90.00
_cell.angle_beta   90.00
_cell.angle_gamma   90.00
#
_symmetry.space_group_name_H-M   'P 1'
#
loop_
_entity.id
_entity.type
_entity.pdbx_description
1 polymer ?
#
loop_
_entity_poly.entity_id
_entity_poly.type
_entity_poly.pdbx_seq_one_letter_code
_entity_poly.pdbx_strand_id
1 'polypeptide(L)'
;GAEGHSASLTSFVSSCSFGVPRCGRGKPALARRHTLEDRSQLISCIESGDYAKAARIAAEVGQNSMWISTDAAASVLEPLKVVWAKCSGYPSYPALIIDPKMPRVPGHHNGVTIPAPPLDVLRVGEHMQTKAGERLFLVLFFDNKRSW
;
A
#
# COMPACT_ATOMS: atom_id res chain seq x y z
N GLY A 1 -19.85 59.23 10.72
CA GLY A 1 -21.07 58.62 11.26
C GLY A 1 -21.05 57.14 10.94
N ALA A 2 -21.40 56.33 11.95
CA ALA A 2 -21.86 54.92 11.95
C ALA A 2 -20.99 53.86 11.23
N GLU A 3 -20.41 52.89 11.96
CA GLU A 3 -20.92 51.50 12.23
C GLU A 3 -20.87 50.62 10.96
N GLY A 4 -20.27 49.42 10.89
CA GLY A 4 -20.36 48.24 11.77
C GLY A 4 -20.94 47.06 10.95
N HIS A 5 -20.53 45.82 11.27
CA HIS A 5 -21.06 44.49 10.81
C HIS A 5 -20.46 43.91 9.51
N SER A 6 -19.80 42.74 9.45
CA SER A 6 -20.04 41.36 9.94
C SER A 6 -20.87 40.47 9.00
N ALA A 7 -20.23 39.35 8.63
CA ALA A 7 -20.74 38.02 8.26
C ALA A 7 -21.57 37.81 6.96
N SER A 8 -21.20 36.78 6.19
CA SER A 8 -21.98 35.52 6.19
C SER A 8 -21.32 34.40 5.37
N LEU A 9 -20.94 33.34 6.08
CA LEU A 9 -20.79 31.98 5.56
C LEU A 9 -22.19 31.43 5.28
N THR A 10 -22.49 31.02 4.06
CA THR A 10 -23.72 30.29 3.76
C THR A 10 -23.43 28.79 3.66
N SER A 11 -23.83 28.12 4.73
CA SER A 11 -24.06 26.70 4.85
C SER A 11 -25.15 26.21 3.89
N PHE A 12 -24.90 25.13 3.18
CA PHE A 12 -25.97 24.21 2.77
C PHE A 12 -25.92 22.99 3.68
N VAL A 13 -26.81 23.01 4.67
CA VAL A 13 -27.17 21.87 5.51
C VAL A 13 -27.99 20.92 4.64
N SER A 14 -27.51 19.70 4.44
CA SER A 14 -28.38 18.59 4.04
C SER A 14 -28.44 17.61 5.20
N SER A 15 -29.62 17.52 5.79
CA SER A 15 -29.92 16.71 6.96
C SER A 15 -30.14 15.26 6.51
N CYS A 16 -29.31 14.33 7.00
CA CYS A 16 -29.63 12.91 6.98
C CYS A 16 -29.51 12.39 8.41
N SER A 17 -30.67 12.16 9.02
CA SER A 17 -30.81 11.50 10.31
C SER A 17 -30.26 10.08 10.23
N PHE A 18 -29.14 9.80 10.91
CA PHE A 18 -28.68 8.44 11.16
C PHE A 18 -29.03 8.06 12.59
N GLY A 19 -30.06 7.24 12.74
CA GLY A 19 -30.39 6.60 14.01
C GLY A 19 -29.25 5.68 14.44
N VAL A 20 -28.87 5.77 15.71
CA VAL A 20 -27.90 4.87 16.35
C VAL A 20 -28.57 3.53 16.63
N PRO A 21 -28.07 2.39 16.11
CA PRO A 21 -28.50 1.10 16.61
C PRO A 21 -27.80 0.81 17.94
N ARG A 22 -28.61 0.58 18.97
CA ARG A 22 -28.18 0.22 20.33
C ARG A 22 -27.52 -1.18 20.37
N CYS A 23 -26.53 -1.27 21.26
CA CYS A 23 -25.69 -2.42 21.64
C CYS A 23 -26.32 -3.83 21.59
N GLY A 24 -25.58 -4.79 21.04
CA GLY A 24 -25.91 -6.22 21.11
C GLY A 24 -24.67 -7.13 21.20
N ARG A 25 -24.43 -7.65 22.41
CA ARG A 25 -23.72 -8.89 22.78
C ARG A 25 -22.34 -9.16 22.19
N GLY A 26 -21.34 -9.10 23.08
CA GLY A 26 -20.02 -9.69 22.86
C GLY A 26 -20.10 -11.17 22.44
N LYS A 27 -19.23 -11.54 21.51
CA LYS A 27 -18.89 -12.92 21.21
C LYS A 27 -17.41 -13.12 21.56
N PRO A 28 -17.03 -14.27 22.14
CA PRO A 28 -15.64 -14.53 22.45
C PRO A 28 -14.82 -14.50 21.16
N ALA A 29 -13.64 -13.88 21.20
CA ALA A 29 -12.64 -14.01 20.15
C ALA A 29 -12.19 -15.48 20.13
N LEU A 30 -12.86 -16.31 19.34
CA LEU A 30 -12.52 -17.71 19.19
C LEU A 30 -11.24 -17.83 18.34
N ALA A 31 -10.35 -18.67 18.84
CA ALA A 31 -8.97 -18.83 18.42
C ALA A 31 -8.75 -18.92 16.90
N ARG A 32 -7.81 -18.10 16.42
CA ARG A 32 -7.27 -18.16 15.05
C ARG A 32 -6.54 -19.48 14.81
N ARG A 33 -7.18 -20.39 14.06
CA ARG A 33 -6.47 -21.40 13.27
C ARG A 33 -7.07 -21.37 11.86
N HIS A 34 -6.25 -20.93 10.91
CA HIS A 34 -6.64 -20.82 9.50
C HIS A 34 -6.34 -22.15 8.82
N THR A 35 -7.36 -22.86 8.32
CA THR A 35 -7.16 -24.16 7.66
C THR A 35 -7.35 -24.04 6.14
N LEU A 36 -6.82 -24.99 5.36
CA LEU A 36 -7.01 -25.04 3.90
C LEU A 36 -8.50 -25.18 3.55
N GLU A 37 -9.27 -25.81 4.44
CA GLU A 37 -10.69 -26.11 4.31
C GLU A 37 -11.56 -24.85 4.13
N ASP A 38 -11.19 -23.75 4.77
CA ASP A 38 -11.94 -22.48 4.70
C ASP A 38 -11.90 -21.87 3.29
N ARG A 39 -10.84 -22.14 2.51
CA ARG A 39 -10.73 -21.70 1.11
C ARG A 39 -11.64 -22.50 0.19
N SER A 40 -11.68 -23.82 0.37
CA SER A 40 -12.57 -24.71 -0.40
C SER A 40 -14.04 -24.40 -0.13
N GLN A 41 -14.38 -24.11 1.12
CA GLN A 41 -15.74 -23.70 1.50
C GLN A 41 -16.13 -22.34 0.92
N LEU A 42 -15.20 -21.38 0.85
CA LEU A 42 -15.44 -20.10 0.21
C LEU A 42 -15.79 -20.27 -1.29
N ILE A 43 -15.01 -21.09 -2.01
CA ILE A 43 -15.24 -21.37 -3.44
C ILE A 43 -16.61 -22.01 -3.65
N SER A 44 -16.95 -23.02 -2.84
CA SER A 44 -18.25 -23.69 -2.92
C SER A 44 -19.43 -22.75 -2.64
N CYS A 45 -19.28 -21.79 -1.71
CA CYS A 45 -20.33 -20.80 -1.44
C CYS A 45 -20.53 -19.82 -2.62
N ILE A 46 -19.46 -19.50 -3.36
CA ILE A 46 -19.55 -18.64 -4.56
C ILE A 46 -20.25 -19.39 -5.70
N GLU A 47 -19.90 -20.64 -5.96
CA GLU A 47 -20.51 -21.46 -7.02
C GLU A 47 -21.99 -21.76 -6.76
N SER A 48 -22.37 -21.89 -5.49
CA SER A 48 -23.76 -22.09 -5.08
C SER A 48 -24.57 -20.78 -4.97
N GLY A 49 -23.93 -19.62 -5.13
CA GLY A 49 -24.57 -18.31 -5.05
C GLY A 49 -24.93 -17.85 -3.62
N ASP A 50 -24.44 -18.51 -2.58
CA ASP A 50 -24.58 -18.08 -1.19
C ASP A 50 -23.55 -17.00 -0.83
N TYR A 51 -23.78 -15.80 -1.39
CA TYR A 51 -22.89 -14.65 -1.21
C TYR A 51 -22.83 -14.16 0.24
N ALA A 52 -23.88 -14.38 1.04
CA ALA A 52 -23.89 -13.98 2.45
C ALA A 52 -22.91 -14.81 3.27
N LYS A 53 -22.88 -16.13 3.04
CA LYS A 53 -21.92 -17.04 3.67
C LYS A 53 -20.51 -16.83 3.11
N ALA A 54 -20.38 -16.66 1.80
CA ALA A 54 -19.09 -16.36 1.16
C ALA A 54 -18.47 -15.06 1.72
N ALA A 55 -19.24 -13.99 1.89
CA ALA A 55 -18.75 -12.72 2.42
C ALA A 55 -18.24 -12.85 3.87
N ARG A 56 -18.92 -13.64 4.70
CA ARG A 56 -18.49 -13.92 6.07
C ARG A 56 -17.18 -14.72 6.11
N ILE A 57 -17.08 -15.78 5.30
CA ILE A 57 -15.85 -16.58 5.20
C ILE A 57 -14.72 -15.72 4.63
N ALA A 58 -14.97 -14.92 3.60
CA ALA A 58 -13.97 -14.01 3.01
C ALA A 58 -13.46 -12.97 4.01
N ALA A 59 -14.33 -12.42 4.86
CA ALA A 59 -13.94 -11.50 5.92
C ALA A 59 -13.07 -12.18 6.99
N GLU A 60 -13.25 -13.48 7.23
CA GLU A 60 -12.46 -14.27 8.18
C GLU A 60 -11.14 -14.79 7.57
N VAL A 61 -11.10 -15.07 6.26
CA VAL A 61 -9.92 -15.49 5.47
C VAL A 61 -8.97 -14.30 5.17
N GLY A 62 -9.45 -13.07 5.32
CA GLY A 62 -8.85 -11.83 4.80
C GLY A 62 -7.54 -11.32 5.43
N GLN A 63 -6.84 -12.08 6.26
CA GLN A 63 -5.62 -11.56 6.93
C GLN A 63 -4.31 -12.27 6.63
N ASN A 64 -4.30 -13.44 5.96
CA ASN A 64 -3.03 -14.17 5.76
C ASN A 64 -2.78 -14.71 4.34
N SER A 65 -3.53 -14.33 3.29
CA SER A 65 -3.20 -14.85 1.93
C SER A 65 -3.69 -14.11 0.68
N MET A 66 -4.21 -12.88 0.75
CA MET A 66 -4.60 -12.14 -0.48
C MET A 66 -3.69 -10.95 -0.81
N TRP A 67 -2.82 -10.61 0.11
CA TRP A 67 -1.78 -9.59 -0.02
C TRP A 67 -0.57 -10.21 0.65
N ILE A 68 0.54 -10.32 -0.09
CA ILE A 68 1.81 -10.70 0.52
C ILE A 68 2.01 -9.71 1.68
N SER A 69 2.14 -10.19 2.91
CA SER A 69 2.39 -9.33 4.08
C SER A 69 3.54 -8.39 3.74
N THR A 70 3.46 -7.11 4.10
CA THR A 70 4.48 -6.10 3.73
C THR A 70 5.92 -6.58 4.00
N ASP A 71 6.12 -7.31 5.10
CA ASP A 71 7.38 -7.94 5.48
C ASP A 71 7.84 -9.06 4.52
N ALA A 72 6.92 -9.96 4.15
CA ALA A 72 7.17 -10.98 3.13
C ALA A 72 7.30 -10.38 1.71
N ALA A 73 6.64 -9.25 1.44
CA ALA A 73 6.69 -8.57 0.15
C ALA A 73 8.01 -7.85 -0.04
N ALA A 74 8.50 -7.16 1.00
CA ALA A 74 9.81 -6.53 1.04
C ALA A 74 10.92 -7.55 0.79
N SER A 75 10.80 -8.76 1.34
CA SER A 75 11.72 -9.88 1.10
C SER A 75 11.74 -10.39 -0.35
N VAL A 76 10.74 -10.02 -1.17
CA VAL A 76 10.52 -10.45 -2.57
C VAL A 76 10.80 -9.31 -3.58
N LEU A 77 11.26 -8.15 -3.11
CA LEU A 77 11.58 -7.02 -3.98
C LEU A 77 13.00 -7.14 -4.54
N GLU A 78 13.10 -7.75 -5.71
CA GLU A 78 14.35 -7.89 -6.46
C GLU A 78 14.65 -6.63 -7.29
N PRO A 79 15.94 -6.31 -7.53
CA PRO A 79 16.32 -5.28 -8.50
C PRO A 79 15.66 -5.48 -9.86
N LEU A 80 15.41 -4.38 -10.56
CA LEU A 80 14.80 -4.30 -11.89
C LEU A 80 13.32 -4.74 -11.94
N LYS A 81 12.68 -4.94 -10.79
CA LYS A 81 11.23 -5.10 -10.68
C LYS A 81 10.52 -3.75 -10.63
N VAL A 82 9.42 -3.64 -11.36
CA VAL A 82 8.53 -2.47 -11.32
C VAL A 82 7.61 -2.56 -10.11
N VAL A 83 7.47 -1.44 -9.41
CA VAL A 83 6.64 -1.28 -8.21
C VAL A 83 5.82 -0.01 -8.26
N TRP A 84 4.79 0.05 -7.42
CA TRP A 84 4.05 1.28 -7.12
C TRP A 84 4.60 1.88 -5.83
N ALA A 85 5.52 2.84 -5.94
CA ALA A 85 6.15 3.48 -4.81
C ALA A 85 5.28 4.63 -4.26
N LYS A 86 5.27 4.81 -2.94
CA LYS A 86 4.45 5.81 -2.24
C LYS A 86 5.35 6.75 -1.44
N CYS A 87 5.38 8.02 -1.81
CA CYS A 87 5.97 9.07 -1.00
C CYS A 87 4.89 9.78 -0.15
N SER A 88 5.30 10.42 0.94
CA SER A 88 4.40 11.28 1.73
C SER A 88 3.96 12.48 0.90
N GLY A 89 2.67 12.81 0.92
CA GLY A 89 2.10 13.93 0.16
C GLY A 89 1.84 13.68 -1.33
N TYR A 90 2.19 12.51 -1.88
CA TYR A 90 1.97 12.15 -3.29
C TYR A 90 1.14 10.87 -3.44
N PRO A 91 0.38 10.65 -4.53
CA PRO A 91 -0.21 9.35 -4.82
C PRO A 91 0.88 8.30 -5.08
N SER A 92 0.52 7.02 -5.10
CA SER A 92 1.46 5.98 -5.55
C SER A 92 1.84 6.21 -7.01
N TYR A 93 3.12 6.05 -7.34
CA TYR A 93 3.65 6.29 -8.68
C TYR A 93 4.51 5.11 -9.14
N PRO A 94 4.51 4.74 -10.43
CA PRO A 94 5.33 3.66 -10.93
C PRO A 94 6.82 4.00 -10.78
N ALA A 95 7.60 3.03 -10.31
CA ALA A 95 9.04 3.13 -10.17
C ALA A 95 9.72 1.78 -10.41
N LEU A 96 10.99 1.80 -10.77
CA LEU A 96 11.84 0.62 -10.94
C LEU A 96 12.73 0.45 -9.72
N ILE A 97 12.81 -0.74 -9.12
CA ILE A 97 13.80 -1.02 -8.07
C ILE A 97 15.18 -1.05 -8.71
N ILE A 98 16.15 -0.33 -8.14
CA ILE A 98 17.52 -0.27 -8.63
C ILE A 98 18.46 -0.89 -7.61
N ASP A 99 19.41 -1.69 -8.09
CA ASP A 99 20.51 -2.16 -7.25
C ASP A 99 21.47 -0.98 -6.96
N PRO A 100 21.65 -0.57 -5.69
CA PRO A 100 22.59 0.50 -5.34
C PRO A 100 24.05 0.18 -5.70
N LYS A 101 24.37 -1.10 -5.94
CA LYS A 101 25.69 -1.60 -6.34
C LYS A 101 25.81 -1.88 -7.84
N MET A 102 24.80 -1.51 -8.66
CA MET A 102 24.87 -1.74 -10.09
C MET A 102 26.11 -1.08 -10.72
N PRO A 103 26.74 -1.71 -11.74
CA PRO A 103 27.91 -1.14 -12.40
C PRO A 103 27.65 0.29 -12.91
N ARG A 104 28.61 1.18 -12.68
CA ARG A 104 28.52 2.60 -13.14
C ARG A 104 28.80 2.77 -14.62
N VAL A 105 29.37 1.75 -15.25
CA VAL A 105 29.61 1.71 -16.69
C VAL A 105 28.26 1.53 -17.37
N PRO A 106 27.97 2.22 -18.49
CA PRO A 106 26.69 2.06 -19.19
C PRO A 106 26.44 0.59 -19.53
N GLY A 107 25.47 -0.01 -18.84
CA GLY A 107 25.02 -1.37 -19.07
C GLY A 107 23.70 -1.37 -19.83
N HIS A 108 23.52 -2.35 -20.72
CA HIS A 108 22.23 -2.63 -21.32
C HIS A 108 21.56 -3.75 -20.53
N HIS A 109 20.35 -3.52 -20.05
CA HIS A 109 19.50 -4.57 -19.51
C HIS A 109 18.38 -4.83 -20.52
N ASN A 110 18.38 -6.01 -21.16
CA ASN A 110 17.39 -6.38 -22.19
C ASN A 110 17.25 -5.32 -23.31
N GLY A 111 18.37 -4.69 -23.70
CA GLY A 111 18.37 -3.63 -24.73
C GLY A 111 17.97 -2.23 -24.24
N VAL A 112 17.64 -2.06 -22.95
CA VAL A 112 17.33 -0.77 -22.33
C VAL A 112 18.50 -0.29 -21.49
N THR A 113 18.91 0.97 -21.69
CA THR A 113 19.93 1.62 -20.85
C THR A 113 19.30 2.16 -19.57
N ILE A 114 19.74 1.63 -18.43
CA ILE A 114 19.31 2.08 -17.10
C ILE A 114 20.40 3.01 -16.54
N PRO A 115 20.07 4.24 -16.11
CA PRO A 115 21.06 5.15 -15.56
C PRO A 115 21.61 4.61 -14.24
N ALA A 116 22.91 4.77 -14.02
CA ALA A 116 23.51 4.47 -12.74
C ALA A 116 23.08 5.51 -11.67
N PRO A 117 22.85 5.09 -10.41
CA PRO A 117 22.54 6.01 -9.32
C PRO A 117 23.63 7.08 -9.12
N PRO A 118 23.24 8.37 -9.03
CA PRO A 118 24.13 9.44 -8.62
C PRO A 118 24.80 9.16 -7.26
N LEU A 119 26.02 9.66 -7.06
CA LEU A 119 26.81 9.40 -5.85
C LEU A 119 26.20 10.01 -4.58
N ASP A 120 25.59 11.18 -4.71
CA ASP A 120 24.87 11.87 -3.64
C ASP A 120 23.62 11.09 -3.21
N VAL A 121 22.85 10.54 -4.16
CA VAL A 121 21.72 9.64 -3.89
C VAL A 121 22.17 8.42 -3.09
N LEU A 122 23.26 7.76 -3.50
CA LEU A 122 23.81 6.61 -2.75
C LEU A 122 24.22 6.98 -1.33
N ARG A 123 24.90 8.12 -1.16
CA ARG A 123 25.35 8.60 0.15
C ARG A 123 24.17 8.89 1.09
N VAL A 124 23.12 9.51 0.57
CA VAL A 124 21.88 9.74 1.31
C VAL A 124 21.22 8.41 1.68
N GLY A 125 21.13 7.47 0.72
CA GLY A 125 20.57 6.15 0.95
C GLY A 125 21.30 5.37 2.04
N GLU A 126 22.64 5.39 2.07
CA GLU A 126 23.45 4.77 3.12
C GLU A 126 23.14 5.37 4.50
N HIS A 127 23.11 6.71 4.59
CA HIS A 127 22.76 7.40 5.82
C HIS A 127 21.34 7.08 6.30
N MET A 128 20.36 7.03 5.39
CA MET A 128 18.98 6.66 5.72
C MET A 128 18.89 5.19 6.18
N GLN A 129 19.63 4.29 5.54
CA GLN A 129 19.62 2.87 5.89
C GLN A 129 20.16 2.61 7.30
N THR A 130 21.17 3.36 7.76
CA THR A 130 21.70 3.24 9.14
C THR A 130 20.70 3.64 10.22
N LYS A 131 19.73 4.51 9.87
CA LYS A 131 18.68 4.99 10.78
C LYS A 131 17.40 4.18 10.66
N ALA A 132 17.20 3.49 9.55
CA ALA A 132 16.03 2.67 9.31
C ALA A 132 16.13 1.37 10.12
N GLY A 133 15.03 0.99 10.79
CA GLY A 133 14.91 -0.33 11.43
C GLY A 133 14.61 -1.46 10.43
N GLU A 134 14.54 -1.14 9.14
CA GLU A 134 14.17 -2.05 8.05
C GLU A 134 15.02 -1.78 6.81
N ARG A 135 15.02 -2.74 5.87
CA ARG A 135 15.73 -2.59 4.60
C ARG A 135 15.04 -1.57 3.70
N LEU A 136 15.79 -0.60 3.21
CA LEU A 136 15.37 0.37 2.21
C LEU A 136 15.67 -0.15 0.80
N PHE A 137 14.83 0.24 -0.14
CA PHE A 137 15.01 -0.02 -1.56
C PHE A 137 15.27 1.30 -2.28
N LEU A 138 16.29 1.32 -3.13
CA LEU A 138 16.48 2.42 -4.07
C LEU A 138 15.52 2.22 -5.24
N VAL A 139 14.79 3.26 -5.61
CA VAL A 139 13.87 3.23 -6.74
C VAL A 139 14.19 4.36 -7.73
N LEU A 140 13.75 4.20 -8.97
CA LEU A 140 13.81 5.23 -10.00
C LEU A 140 12.40 5.44 -10.53
N PHE A 141 11.82 6.61 -10.32
CA PHE A 141 10.48 6.95 -10.76
C PHE A 141 10.42 7.12 -12.28
N PHE A 142 9.32 6.66 -12.89
CA PHE A 142 9.02 6.89 -14.29
C PHE A 142 8.38 8.27 -14.52
N ASP A 143 9.00 9.32 -13.98
CA ASP A 143 8.60 10.72 -14.18
C ASP A 143 9.52 11.44 -15.17
N ASN A 144 9.16 12.66 -15.56
CA ASN A 144 9.94 13.44 -16.53
C ASN A 144 11.35 13.78 -16.02
N LYS A 145 11.53 13.85 -14.70
CA LYS A 145 12.79 14.23 -14.06
C LYS A 145 13.69 13.05 -13.76
N ARG A 146 13.19 11.82 -13.89
CA ARG A 146 13.85 10.57 -13.49
C ARG A 146 14.32 10.65 -12.05
N SER A 147 13.39 10.97 -11.16
CA SER A 147 13.63 11.14 -9.73
C SER A 147 13.96 9.80 -9.06
N TRP A 148 14.83 9.84 -8.06
CA TRP A 148 15.26 8.68 -7.25
C TRP A 148 14.52 8.63 -5.92
#